data_AF-A0A1G2Y2T7-F1
#
_entry.id   AF-A0A1G2Y2T7-F1
#
_cell.length_a   1.000
_cell.length_b   1.000
_cell.length_c   1.000
_cell.angle_alpha   90.00
_cell.angle_beta   90.00
_cell.angle_gamma   90.00
#
_symmetry.space_group_name_H-M   'P 1'
#
loop_
_entity.id
_entity.type
_entity.pdbx_description
1 polymer ?
#
loop_
_entity_poly.entity_id
_entity_poly.type
_entity_poly.pdbx_seq_one_letter_code
_entity_poly.pdbx_strand_id
1 'polypeptide(L)'
;MRKQISIASLLISMFLIITHLFPNYCEAEENKNVIAVVMDKEIFARDIEPNATVIEQNKNSMTPEKYNQWLKQYKESNLRMLIFSPLLEEYAKSNNLEATDKEIEDFSARMERTMAKEKIKWKLQRSKYLEEFENPDTNTIRKNELEKIIKSFNNLIEILLHDPNQNKSLIELRKRLIKNWKINKSLFDKYGGRVAFSQAGPVPLDAYNFFLQEQEKQGHFVFKEKPFAEMFWSNFLADHKCNFYYDANEANNIMKTPWWLKDNSKDTGKEEVQTVRWINEMTGEEIFNINDIVRFDWSKQIFELTFAKAIEFKTQSKSLATRFIVKKGEDILYPGFLTIAVSSINYNGRPYIMIDREILTEGVKPPLFQIDKAHSVPGENIIDLRFSEKLRKALEKTGKLAIIDTNSSNYTWMQEYMEFIITKNSEN
;
A
#
# COMPACT_ATOMS: atom_id res chain seq x y z
N MET A 1 17.00 -3.76 3.90
CA MET A 1 15.68 -4.43 3.78
C MET A 1 14.60 -3.35 3.72
N ARG A 2 14.09 -2.99 2.52
CA ARG A 2 13.01 -1.99 2.38
C ARG A 2 11.70 -2.63 2.86
N LYS A 3 11.14 -2.21 4.00
CA LYS A 3 9.73 -2.46 4.30
C LYS A 3 8.92 -1.57 3.36
N GLN A 4 8.31 -2.14 2.32
CA GLN A 4 7.27 -1.44 1.56
C GLN A 4 6.13 -1.15 2.54
N ILE A 5 6.02 0.11 2.96
CA ILE A 5 4.82 0.59 3.63
C ILE A 5 3.74 0.62 2.54
N SER A 6 2.68 -0.18 2.68
CA SER A 6 1.60 -0.13 1.70
C SER A 6 0.91 1.24 1.77
N ILE A 7 0.45 1.73 0.63
CA ILE A 7 -0.32 2.98 0.53
C ILE A 7 -1.53 2.96 1.50
N ALA A 8 -2.05 1.77 1.82
CA ALA A 8 -3.12 1.56 2.78
C ALA A 8 -2.71 1.83 4.24
N SER A 9 -1.51 1.41 4.65
CA SER A 9 -0.97 1.72 5.98
C SER A 9 -0.72 3.21 6.15
N LEU A 10 -0.37 3.92 5.07
CA LEU A 10 -0.23 5.37 5.03
C LEU A 10 -1.54 6.11 5.38
N LEU A 11 -2.67 5.65 4.82
CA LEU A 11 -3.96 6.31 4.93
C LEU A 11 -4.61 6.14 6.31
N ILE A 12 -4.42 4.98 6.95
CA ILE A 12 -4.92 4.74 8.31
C ILE A 12 -4.12 5.58 9.32
N SER A 13 -2.79 5.64 9.18
CA SER A 13 -1.97 6.53 10.00
C SER A 13 -2.37 8.00 9.79
N MET A 14 -2.66 8.42 8.55
CA MET A 14 -3.18 9.77 8.28
C MET A 14 -4.55 10.04 8.90
N PHE A 15 -5.46 9.06 8.93
CA PHE A 15 -6.80 9.23 9.53
C PHE A 15 -6.74 9.32 11.07
N LEU A 16 -5.82 8.58 11.71
CA LEU A 16 -5.61 8.62 13.17
C LEU A 16 -4.88 9.89 13.64
N ILE A 17 -4.06 10.52 12.80
CA ILE A 17 -3.37 11.78 13.14
C ILE A 17 -4.34 12.98 13.14
N ILE A 18 -5.42 12.93 12.35
CA ILE A 18 -6.35 14.06 12.18
C ILE A 18 -7.13 14.40 13.46
N THR A 19 -7.32 13.45 14.39
CA THR A 19 -8.01 13.72 15.66
C THR A 19 -7.14 14.46 16.69
N HIS A 20 -5.84 14.66 16.43
CA HIS A 20 -4.90 15.30 17.35
C HIS A 20 -4.36 16.66 16.86
N LEU A 21 -4.84 17.16 15.71
CA LEU A 21 -4.30 18.37 15.06
C LEU A 21 -5.14 19.65 15.25
N PHE A 22 -6.18 19.61 16.08
CA PHE A 22 -6.93 20.82 16.43
C PHE A 22 -6.73 21.14 17.92
N PRO A 23 -5.80 22.03 18.27
CA PRO A 23 -5.81 22.60 19.61
C PRO A 23 -7.09 23.42 19.78
N ASN A 24 -7.95 22.98 20.70
CA ASN A 24 -8.91 23.88 21.33
C ASN A 24 -8.11 24.99 21.99
N TYR A 25 -8.25 26.21 21.48
CA TYR A 25 -7.68 27.41 22.09
C TYR A 25 -8.43 27.68 23.40
N CYS A 26 -7.76 27.44 24.53
CA CYS A 26 -8.19 27.94 25.85
C CYS A 26 -7.06 28.80 26.44
N GLU A 27 -7.49 29.84 27.15
CA GLU A 27 -6.69 30.97 27.66
C GLU A 27 -5.49 30.52 28.51
N ALA A 28 -4.31 30.49 27.90
CA ALA A 28 -3.06 30.65 28.63
C ALA A 28 -2.82 32.15 28.83
N GLU A 29 -2.37 32.52 30.05
CA GLU A 29 -2.04 33.89 30.49
C GLU A 29 -1.32 34.70 29.40
N GLU A 30 -1.56 36.02 29.41
CA GLU A 30 -1.19 37.02 28.40
C GLU A 30 0.33 37.19 28.19
N ASN A 31 1.02 36.12 27.76
CA ASN A 31 2.43 36.17 27.39
C ASN A 31 2.55 36.81 25.99
N LYS A 32 2.77 38.13 25.97
CA LYS A 32 2.93 38.96 24.78
C LYS A 32 4.29 38.81 24.09
N ASN A 33 5.09 37.81 24.45
CA ASN A 33 6.40 37.66 23.85
C ASN A 33 6.29 37.14 22.40
N VAL A 34 6.48 38.06 21.44
CA VAL A 34 6.51 37.77 20.00
C VAL A 34 7.85 37.12 19.67
N ILE A 35 7.82 35.87 19.21
CA ILE A 35 9.01 35.07 18.91
C ILE A 35 9.38 35.11 17.43
N ALA A 36 8.40 35.33 16.55
CA ALA A 36 8.58 35.46 15.11
C ALA A 36 7.45 36.29 14.50
N VAL A 37 7.68 36.81 13.29
CA VAL A 37 6.66 37.41 12.44
C VAL A 37 6.70 36.71 11.09
N VAL A 38 5.56 36.30 10.55
CA VAL A 38 5.44 35.62 9.24
C VAL A 38 4.28 36.23 8.46
N MET A 39 4.52 36.73 7.25
CA MET A 39 3.49 37.38 6.41
C MET A 39 2.69 38.42 7.21
N ASP A 40 3.39 39.28 7.96
CA ASP A 40 2.84 40.30 8.85
C ASP A 40 2.07 39.80 10.08
N LYS A 41 2.04 38.48 10.32
CA LYS A 41 1.41 37.89 11.50
C LYS A 41 2.44 37.58 12.59
N GLU A 42 2.21 38.12 13.78
CA GLU A 42 3.00 37.80 14.98
C GLU A 42 2.71 36.37 15.45
N ILE A 43 3.78 35.65 15.80
CA ILE A 43 3.75 34.36 16.50
C ILE A 43 4.26 34.59 17.91
N PHE A 44 3.48 34.19 18.90
CA PHE A 44 3.80 34.31 20.31
C PHE A 44 4.40 33.02 20.86
N ALA A 45 5.20 33.12 21.93
CA ALA A 45 5.75 31.95 22.61
C ALA A 45 4.66 30.95 23.04
N ARG A 46 3.49 31.44 23.44
CA ARG A 46 2.34 30.58 23.81
C ARG A 46 1.77 29.78 22.63
N ASP A 47 1.94 30.24 21.39
CA ASP A 47 1.36 29.59 20.21
C ASP A 47 2.04 28.26 19.88
N ILE A 48 3.24 28.03 20.43
CA ILE A 48 4.00 26.80 20.25
C ILE A 48 3.90 25.86 21.47
N GLU A 49 3.22 26.28 22.54
CA GLU A 49 3.02 25.47 23.74
C GLU A 49 1.86 24.48 23.58
N PRO A 50 1.96 23.26 24.13
CA PRO A 50 0.81 22.37 24.26
C PRO A 50 -0.19 22.92 25.27
N ASN A 51 -1.47 22.62 25.09
CA ASN A 51 -2.49 22.99 26.08
C ASN A 51 -2.32 22.20 27.40
N ALA A 52 -2.95 22.70 28.47
CA ALA A 52 -2.82 22.13 29.81
C ALA A 52 -3.19 20.64 29.89
N THR A 53 -4.25 20.22 29.19
CA THR A 53 -4.70 18.82 29.17
C THR A 53 -3.65 17.91 28.54
N VAL A 54 -3.06 18.32 27.41
CA VAL A 54 -2.00 17.54 26.74
C VAL A 54 -0.75 17.48 27.62
N ILE A 55 -0.40 18.58 28.31
CA ILE A 55 0.71 18.59 29.27
C ILE A 55 0.49 17.56 30.37
N GLU A 56 -0.68 17.58 31.02
CA GLU A 56 -1.00 16.69 32.14
C GLU A 56 -0.97 15.21 31.73
N GLN A 57 -1.59 14.89 30.58
CA GLN A 57 -1.60 13.53 30.04
C GLN A 57 -0.19 12.99 29.75
N ASN A 58 0.67 13.80 29.13
CA ASN A 58 2.03 13.38 28.78
C ASN A 58 2.96 13.31 30.01
N LYS A 59 2.80 14.21 30.99
CA LYS A 59 3.54 14.14 32.26
C LYS A 59 3.22 12.87 33.03
N ASN A 60 1.96 12.45 33.05
CA ASN A 60 1.53 11.27 33.79
C ASN A 60 1.90 9.93 33.11
N SER A 61 2.24 9.95 31.82
CA SER A 61 2.50 8.75 31.02
C SER A 61 3.96 8.53 30.62
N MET A 62 4.86 9.48 30.92
CA MET A 62 6.25 9.46 30.49
C MET A 62 7.22 9.77 31.64
N THR A 63 8.47 9.32 31.51
CA THR A 63 9.54 9.77 32.42
C THR A 63 9.88 11.25 32.15
N PRO A 64 10.48 11.97 33.13
CA PRO A 64 10.85 13.38 32.94
C PRO A 64 11.71 13.63 31.69
N GLU A 65 12.66 12.73 31.38
CA GLU A 65 13.53 12.84 30.21
C GLU A 65 12.74 12.70 28.91
N LYS A 66 11.85 11.69 28.83
CA LYS A 66 10.98 11.47 27.67
C LYS A 66 9.99 12.62 27.48
N TYR A 67 9.44 13.13 28.57
CA TYR A 67 8.56 14.29 28.56
C TYR A 67 9.27 15.53 28.01
N ASN A 68 10.48 15.83 28.50
CA ASN A 68 11.25 16.98 28.03
C ASN A 68 11.62 16.85 26.54
N GLN A 69 11.98 15.65 26.09
CA GLN A 69 12.23 15.37 24.67
C GLN A 69 10.97 15.57 23.83
N TRP A 70 9.82 15.04 24.27
CA TRP A 70 8.53 15.22 23.60
C TRP A 70 8.15 16.69 23.53
N LEU A 71 8.27 17.44 24.63
CA LEU A 71 7.92 18.86 24.69
C LEU A 71 8.77 19.69 23.72
N LYS A 72 10.08 19.39 23.64
CA LYS A 72 10.98 20.00 22.66
C LYS A 72 10.51 19.73 21.22
N GLN A 73 10.22 18.47 20.88
CA GLN A 73 9.73 18.09 19.56
C GLN A 73 8.38 18.71 19.21
N TYR A 74 7.49 18.84 20.20
CA TYR A 74 6.18 19.48 20.06
C TYR A 74 6.34 20.95 19.67
N LYS A 75 7.15 21.71 20.44
CA LYS A 75 7.44 23.12 20.17
C LYS A 75 8.10 23.33 18.81
N GLU A 76 9.10 22.49 18.48
CA GLU A 76 9.75 22.49 17.16
C GLU A 76 8.74 22.28 16.03
N SER A 77 7.81 21.33 16.20
CA SER A 77 6.80 21.02 15.20
C SER A 77 5.79 22.15 15.02
N ASN A 78 5.32 22.74 16.12
CA ASN A 78 4.36 23.85 16.08
C ASN A 78 5.00 25.11 15.47
N LEU A 79 6.20 25.49 15.89
CA LEU A 79 6.90 26.64 15.32
C LEU A 79 7.08 26.46 13.81
N ARG A 80 7.52 25.27 13.39
CA ARG A 80 7.66 24.95 11.95
C ARG A 80 6.33 25.08 11.22
N MET A 81 5.25 24.55 11.76
CA MET A 81 3.92 24.64 11.14
C MET A 81 3.44 26.08 10.99
N LEU A 82 3.60 26.90 12.04
CA LEU A 82 3.16 28.30 12.06
C LEU A 82 3.95 29.19 11.07
N ILE A 83 5.23 28.90 10.87
CA ILE A 83 6.07 29.64 9.90
C ILE A 83 5.88 29.10 8.49
N PHE A 84 5.96 27.78 8.32
CA PHE A 84 6.11 27.19 6.99
C PHE A 84 4.77 27.11 6.24
N SER A 85 3.66 26.84 6.94
CA SER A 85 2.36 26.65 6.28
C SER A 85 1.86 27.92 5.57
N PRO A 86 1.91 29.12 6.17
CA PRO A 86 1.51 30.35 5.49
C PRO A 86 2.36 30.63 4.24
N LEU A 87 3.68 30.39 4.31
CA LEU A 87 4.59 30.61 3.19
C LEU A 87 4.28 29.65 2.02
N LEU A 88 4.01 28.38 2.30
CA LEU A 88 3.61 27.41 1.28
C LEU A 88 2.24 27.71 0.68
N GLU A 89 1.30 28.19 1.49
CA GLU A 89 -0.03 28.59 1.04
C GLU A 89 0.04 29.79 0.08
N GLU A 90 0.82 30.81 0.43
CA GLU A 90 1.05 31.96 -0.45
C GLU A 90 1.77 31.56 -1.73
N TYR A 91 2.80 30.71 -1.62
CA TYR A 91 3.51 30.17 -2.77
C TYR A 91 2.56 29.40 -3.70
N ALA A 92 1.67 28.57 -3.16
CA ALA A 92 0.69 27.82 -3.93
C ALA A 92 -0.28 28.73 -4.69
N LYS A 93 -0.78 29.77 -4.05
CA LYS A 93 -1.66 30.78 -4.67
C LYS A 93 -0.94 31.52 -5.79
N SER A 94 0.24 32.06 -5.51
CA SER A 94 1.05 32.83 -6.47
C SER A 94 1.46 32.01 -7.70
N ASN A 95 1.54 30.68 -7.57
CA ASN A 95 1.93 29.77 -8.66
C ASN A 95 0.77 28.94 -9.22
N ASN A 96 -0.49 29.24 -8.85
CA ASN A 96 -1.69 28.52 -9.31
C ASN A 96 -1.63 27.00 -9.07
N LEU A 97 -1.19 26.57 -7.89
CA LEU A 97 -0.96 25.17 -7.55
C LEU A 97 -2.15 24.49 -6.84
N GLU A 98 -3.33 25.10 -6.87
CA GLU A 98 -4.56 24.51 -6.33
C GLU A 98 -4.98 23.25 -7.09
N ALA A 99 -5.68 22.35 -6.39
CA ALA A 99 -6.18 21.12 -6.98
C ALA A 99 -7.36 21.39 -7.92
N THR A 100 -7.30 20.85 -9.13
CA THR A 100 -8.43 20.88 -10.08
C THR A 100 -9.44 19.77 -9.79
N ASP A 101 -10.68 19.95 -10.23
CA ASP A 101 -11.73 18.94 -10.07
C ASP A 101 -11.33 17.59 -10.69
N LYS A 102 -10.72 17.63 -11.88
CA LYS A 102 -10.19 16.44 -12.54
C LYS A 102 -9.12 15.73 -11.71
N GLU A 103 -8.18 16.46 -11.11
CA GLU A 103 -7.16 15.86 -10.25
C GLU A 103 -7.78 15.21 -9.01
N ILE A 104 -8.83 15.81 -8.44
CA ILE A 104 -9.56 15.27 -7.29
C ILE A 104 -10.29 13.98 -7.69
N GLU A 105 -10.93 13.95 -8.85
CA GLU A 105 -11.59 12.76 -9.40
C GLU A 105 -10.58 11.64 -9.66
N ASP A 106 -9.48 11.92 -10.36
CA ASP A 106 -8.44 10.93 -10.68
C ASP A 106 -7.80 10.36 -9.40
N PHE A 107 -7.53 11.22 -8.41
CA PHE A 107 -7.07 10.82 -7.09
C PHE A 107 -8.10 9.89 -6.42
N SER A 108 -9.36 10.30 -6.38
CA SER A 108 -10.45 9.55 -5.73
C SER A 108 -10.62 8.17 -6.36
N ALA A 109 -10.69 8.09 -7.69
CA ALA A 109 -10.83 6.83 -8.42
C ALA A 109 -9.64 5.87 -8.20
N ARG A 110 -8.42 6.41 -8.04
CA ARG A 110 -7.26 5.58 -7.66
C ARG A 110 -7.37 5.08 -6.22
N MET A 111 -7.74 5.98 -5.31
CA MET A 111 -7.86 5.64 -3.89
C MET A 111 -8.93 4.58 -3.69
N GLU A 112 -10.11 4.72 -4.31
CA GLU A 112 -11.17 3.72 -4.26
C GLU A 112 -10.69 2.35 -4.75
N ARG A 113 -9.98 2.28 -5.88
CA ARG A 113 -9.39 1.02 -6.39
C ARG A 113 -8.38 0.41 -5.43
N THR A 114 -7.56 1.23 -4.80
CA THR A 114 -6.54 0.78 -3.83
C THR A 114 -7.21 0.27 -2.55
N MET A 115 -8.19 1.01 -2.06
CA MET A 115 -8.96 0.68 -0.85
C MET A 115 -9.86 -0.53 -1.06
N ALA A 116 -10.39 -0.76 -2.26
CA ALA A 116 -11.16 -1.97 -2.56
C ALA A 116 -10.31 -3.24 -2.38
N LYS A 117 -9.04 -3.23 -2.84
CA LYS A 117 -8.10 -4.35 -2.64
C LYS A 117 -7.78 -4.57 -1.15
N GLU A 118 -7.58 -3.50 -0.41
CA GLU A 118 -7.23 -3.56 1.01
C GLU A 118 -8.44 -3.92 1.88
N LYS A 119 -9.65 -3.49 1.50
CA LYS A 119 -10.90 -3.90 2.14
C LYS A 119 -11.08 -5.41 2.08
N ILE A 120 -10.77 -6.04 0.94
CA ILE A 120 -10.78 -7.50 0.82
C ILE A 120 -9.75 -8.11 1.78
N LYS A 121 -8.51 -7.59 1.79
CA LYS A 121 -7.45 -8.08 2.68
C LYS A 121 -7.80 -7.95 4.17
N TRP A 122 -8.39 -6.84 4.59
CA TRP A 122 -8.78 -6.62 5.98
C TRP A 122 -9.98 -7.44 6.38
N LYS A 123 -10.95 -7.65 5.48
CA LYS A 123 -12.04 -8.61 5.71
C LYS A 123 -11.49 -10.02 5.94
N LEU A 124 -10.54 -10.46 5.13
CA LEU A 124 -9.87 -11.76 5.30
C LEU A 124 -9.08 -11.84 6.62
N GLN A 125 -8.35 -10.79 6.99
CA GLN A 125 -7.61 -10.77 8.27
C GLN A 125 -8.55 -10.78 9.47
N ARG A 126 -9.62 -9.98 9.43
CA ARG A 126 -10.67 -9.97 10.46
C ARG A 126 -11.29 -11.35 10.63
N SER A 127 -11.60 -12.03 9.53
CA SER A 127 -12.21 -13.36 9.57
C SER A 127 -11.32 -14.37 10.31
N LYS A 128 -10.02 -14.40 10.00
CA LYS A 128 -9.03 -15.22 10.72
C LYS A 128 -9.00 -14.96 12.23
N TYR A 129 -9.09 -13.68 12.63
CA TYR A 129 -9.14 -13.33 14.05
C TYR A 129 -10.45 -13.74 14.71
N LEU A 130 -11.56 -13.74 13.97
CA LEU A 130 -12.86 -14.19 14.45
C LEU A 130 -12.88 -15.71 14.66
N GLU A 131 -12.35 -16.49 13.71
CA GLU A 131 -12.17 -17.94 13.84
C GLU A 131 -11.33 -18.30 15.08
N GLU A 132 -10.20 -17.60 15.28
CA GLU A 132 -9.35 -17.79 16.47
C GLU A 132 -10.09 -17.41 17.75
N PHE A 133 -10.92 -16.37 17.72
CA PHE A 133 -11.70 -15.92 18.87
C PHE A 133 -12.80 -16.92 19.26
N GLU A 134 -13.43 -17.55 18.27
CA GLU A 134 -14.50 -18.54 18.45
C GLU A 134 -13.97 -19.93 18.84
N ASN A 135 -12.69 -20.22 18.57
CA ASN A 135 -12.08 -21.48 18.96
C ASN A 135 -12.18 -21.72 20.48
N PRO A 136 -12.73 -22.89 20.93
CA PRO A 136 -12.84 -23.25 22.34
C PRO A 136 -11.51 -23.29 23.08
N ASP A 137 -10.42 -23.65 22.39
CA ASP A 137 -9.08 -23.82 22.98
C ASP A 137 -8.34 -22.49 23.17
N THR A 138 -8.88 -21.38 22.64
CA THR A 138 -8.28 -20.05 22.79
C THR A 138 -8.44 -19.56 24.23
N ASN A 139 -7.31 -19.29 24.89
CA ASN A 139 -7.32 -18.81 26.28
C ASN A 139 -7.93 -17.41 26.43
N THR A 140 -8.38 -17.09 27.64
CA THR A 140 -9.08 -15.82 27.95
C THR A 140 -8.27 -14.57 27.66
N ILE A 141 -6.95 -14.60 27.88
CA ILE A 141 -6.07 -13.45 27.59
C ILE A 141 -6.07 -13.19 26.09
N ARG A 142 -5.91 -14.24 25.29
CA ARG A 142 -5.91 -14.15 23.83
C ARG A 142 -7.27 -13.73 23.28
N LYS A 143 -8.38 -14.23 23.84
CA LYS A 143 -9.73 -13.80 23.47
C LYS A 143 -9.92 -12.29 23.68
N ASN A 144 -9.48 -11.75 24.81
CA ASN A 144 -9.57 -10.31 25.08
C ASN A 144 -8.71 -9.46 24.11
N GLU A 145 -7.58 -9.97 23.63
CA GLU A 145 -6.78 -9.30 22.59
C GLU A 145 -7.50 -9.32 21.23
N LEU A 146 -8.00 -10.48 20.84
CA LEU A 146 -8.70 -10.69 19.58
C LEU A 146 -9.97 -9.83 19.50
N GLU A 147 -10.72 -9.70 20.58
CA GLU A 147 -11.90 -8.82 20.65
C GLU A 147 -11.53 -7.37 20.30
N LYS A 148 -10.44 -6.84 20.87
CA LYS A 148 -9.95 -5.49 20.57
C LYS A 148 -9.53 -5.35 19.10
N ILE A 149 -8.86 -6.37 18.56
CA ILE A 149 -8.42 -6.41 17.16
C ILE A 149 -9.64 -6.42 16.22
N ILE A 150 -10.60 -7.31 16.45
CA ILE A 150 -11.82 -7.44 15.66
C ILE A 150 -12.63 -6.13 15.70
N LYS A 151 -12.79 -5.53 16.89
CA LYS A 151 -13.45 -4.23 17.05
C LYS A 151 -12.75 -3.14 16.22
N SER A 152 -11.42 -3.12 16.22
CA SER A 152 -10.65 -2.17 15.43
C SER A 152 -10.86 -2.38 13.92
N PHE A 153 -10.91 -3.63 13.46
CA PHE A 153 -11.22 -3.94 12.06
C PHE A 153 -12.65 -3.54 11.67
N ASN A 154 -13.64 -3.76 12.54
CA ASN A 154 -15.02 -3.34 12.29
C ASN A 154 -15.11 -1.83 12.07
N ASN A 155 -14.52 -1.05 12.98
CA ASN A 155 -14.51 0.41 12.87
C ASN A 155 -13.83 0.87 11.57
N LEU A 156 -12.69 0.26 11.21
CA LEU A 156 -12.01 0.58 9.94
C LEU A 156 -12.88 0.24 8.73
N ILE A 157 -13.50 -0.93 8.69
CA ILE A 157 -14.36 -1.35 7.57
C ILE A 157 -15.59 -0.44 7.44
N GLU A 158 -16.18 -0.02 8.56
CA GLU A 158 -17.33 0.89 8.60
C GLU A 158 -16.97 2.28 8.05
N ILE A 159 -15.82 2.83 8.44
CA ILE A 159 -15.29 4.09 7.88
C ILE A 159 -15.11 3.96 6.36
N LEU A 160 -14.69 2.78 5.87
CA LEU A 160 -14.50 2.51 4.45
C LEU A 160 -15.78 2.15 3.68
N LEU A 161 -16.90 1.92 4.37
CA LEU A 161 -18.20 1.65 3.75
C LEU A 161 -19.00 2.92 3.50
N HIS A 162 -18.70 4.01 4.21
CA HIS A 162 -19.29 5.31 3.94
C HIS A 162 -18.79 5.87 2.61
N ASP A 163 -19.69 6.46 1.81
CA ASP A 163 -19.35 7.10 0.55
C ASP A 163 -18.35 8.24 0.81
N PRO A 164 -17.07 8.09 0.42
CA PRO A 164 -16.05 9.07 0.74
C PRO A 164 -16.24 10.36 -0.08
N ASN A 165 -17.09 10.35 -1.11
CA ASN A 165 -17.40 11.51 -1.95
C ASN A 165 -18.49 12.40 -1.34
N GLN A 166 -19.17 11.96 -0.27
CA GLN A 166 -20.10 12.81 0.49
C GLN A 166 -19.48 13.43 1.74
N ASN A 167 -18.27 13.00 2.11
CA ASN A 167 -17.59 13.52 3.28
C ASN A 167 -16.73 14.75 2.93
N LYS A 168 -17.24 15.93 3.27
CA LYS A 168 -16.53 17.22 3.05
C LYS A 168 -15.09 17.21 3.60
N SER A 169 -14.85 16.58 4.76
CA SER A 169 -13.50 16.51 5.34
C SER A 169 -12.52 15.70 4.49
N LEU A 170 -13.00 14.65 3.82
CA LEU A 170 -12.18 13.84 2.91
C LEU A 170 -11.88 14.57 1.61
N ILE A 171 -12.82 15.34 1.08
CA ILE A 171 -12.59 16.18 -0.10
C ILE A 171 -11.50 17.22 0.19
N GLU A 172 -11.59 17.93 1.32
CA GLU A 172 -10.57 18.92 1.71
C GLU A 172 -9.20 18.28 1.97
N LEU A 173 -9.18 17.07 2.55
CA LEU A 173 -7.93 16.30 2.67
C LEU A 173 -7.32 15.98 1.30
N ARG A 174 -8.11 15.52 0.33
CA ARG A 174 -7.64 15.21 -1.03
C ARG A 174 -7.06 16.46 -1.71
N LYS A 175 -7.79 17.57 -1.66
CA LYS A 175 -7.32 18.87 -2.18
C LYS A 175 -5.96 19.24 -1.59
N ARG A 176 -5.83 19.15 -0.26
CA ARG A 176 -4.58 19.43 0.45
C ARG A 176 -3.44 18.51 0.02
N LEU A 177 -3.69 17.22 -0.18
CA LEU A 177 -2.66 16.26 -0.62
C LEU A 177 -2.19 16.53 -2.05
N ILE A 178 -3.13 16.80 -2.96
CA ILE A 178 -2.83 17.15 -4.35
C ILE A 178 -2.04 18.45 -4.39
N LYS A 179 -2.51 19.49 -3.70
CA LYS A 179 -1.83 20.78 -3.57
C LYS A 179 -0.42 20.62 -3.01
N ASN A 180 -0.25 19.86 -1.94
CA ASN A 180 1.05 19.62 -1.34
C ASN A 180 2.02 18.92 -2.31
N TRP A 181 1.55 17.96 -3.10
CA TRP A 181 2.38 17.36 -4.15
C TRP A 181 2.77 18.36 -5.24
N LYS A 182 1.83 19.22 -5.69
CA LYS A 182 2.11 20.26 -6.69
C LYS A 182 3.14 21.28 -6.19
N ILE A 183 3.01 21.72 -4.93
CA ILE A 183 4.00 22.55 -4.23
C ILE A 183 5.36 21.86 -4.24
N ASN A 184 5.41 20.60 -3.80
CA ASN A 184 6.66 19.84 -3.74
C ASN A 184 7.31 19.73 -5.11
N LYS A 185 6.53 19.39 -6.15
CA LYS A 185 7.03 19.33 -7.52
C LYS A 185 7.58 20.68 -7.96
N SER A 186 6.81 21.76 -7.77
CA SER A 186 7.21 23.11 -8.18
C SER A 186 8.50 23.59 -7.49
N LEU A 187 8.62 23.36 -6.18
CA LEU A 187 9.82 23.68 -5.42
C LEU A 187 11.01 22.83 -5.87
N PHE A 188 10.80 21.53 -6.12
CA PHE A 188 11.84 20.67 -6.66
C PHE A 188 12.30 21.10 -8.07
N ASP A 189 11.37 21.48 -8.95
CA ASP A 189 11.72 21.98 -10.28
C ASP A 189 12.52 23.29 -10.19
N LYS A 190 12.24 24.16 -9.19
CA LYS A 190 12.94 25.43 -8.97
C LYS A 190 14.32 25.26 -8.32
N TYR A 191 14.43 24.42 -7.29
CA TYR A 191 15.63 24.36 -6.43
C TYR A 191 16.40 23.03 -6.49
N GLY A 192 15.75 21.95 -6.94
CA GLY A 192 16.33 20.61 -7.00
C GLY A 192 16.67 20.00 -5.63
N GLY A 193 17.70 19.16 -5.62
CA GLY A 193 18.28 18.55 -4.41
C GLY A 193 17.68 17.20 -4.02
N ARG A 194 17.88 16.79 -2.77
CA ARG A 194 17.50 15.47 -2.26
C ARG A 194 15.99 15.36 -2.02
N VAL A 195 15.45 14.21 -2.40
CA VAL A 195 14.05 13.85 -2.13
C VAL A 195 14.01 12.68 -1.16
N ALA A 196 13.22 12.82 -0.08
CA ALA A 196 12.92 11.75 0.87
C ALA A 196 11.47 11.27 0.70
N PHE A 197 11.17 10.06 1.16
CA PHE A 197 9.81 9.56 1.20
C PHE A 197 9.21 9.71 2.61
N SER A 198 8.06 10.38 2.69
CA SER A 198 7.30 10.58 3.93
C SER A 198 5.94 9.86 3.87
N GLN A 199 5.19 9.88 4.98
CA GLN A 199 3.81 9.42 5.00
C GLN A 199 2.85 10.24 4.11
N ALA A 200 3.24 11.41 3.62
CA ALA A 200 2.44 12.21 2.69
C ALA A 200 2.94 12.11 1.23
N GLY A 201 3.90 11.21 0.97
CA GLY A 201 4.56 11.06 -0.32
C GLY A 201 5.96 11.70 -0.35
N PRO A 202 6.51 11.93 -1.56
CA PRO A 202 7.86 12.46 -1.73
C PRO A 202 7.98 13.92 -1.27
N VAL A 203 9.08 14.23 -0.58
CA VAL A 203 9.38 15.54 0.01
C VAL A 203 10.76 16.01 -0.46
N PRO A 204 10.86 17.17 -1.13
CA PRO A 204 12.13 17.70 -1.62
C PRO A 204 12.82 18.52 -0.51
N LEU A 205 13.58 17.83 0.35
CA LEU A 205 14.12 18.39 1.59
C LEU A 205 15.01 19.61 1.34
N ASP A 206 15.92 19.51 0.38
CA ASP A 206 16.83 20.61 0.08
C ASP A 206 16.08 21.79 -0.56
N ALA A 207 15.08 21.52 -1.41
CA ALA A 207 14.25 22.56 -2.00
C ALA A 207 13.47 23.35 -0.94
N TYR A 208 12.96 22.69 0.11
CA TYR A 208 12.34 23.37 1.23
C TYR A 208 13.32 24.29 1.96
N ASN A 209 14.55 23.83 2.20
CA ASN A 209 15.58 24.65 2.84
C ASN A 209 15.92 25.88 2.00
N PHE A 210 16.14 25.72 0.69
CA PHE A 210 16.41 26.85 -0.21
C PHE A 210 15.23 27.82 -0.31
N PHE A 211 14.01 27.31 -0.39
CA PHE A 211 12.80 28.13 -0.37
C PHE A 211 12.72 28.96 0.91
N LEU A 212 12.88 28.35 2.09
CA LEU A 212 12.82 29.07 3.36
C LEU A 212 13.92 30.12 3.48
N GLN A 213 15.14 29.83 3.02
CA GLN A 213 16.21 30.83 3.01
C GLN A 213 15.90 32.01 2.09
N GLU A 214 15.25 31.78 0.95
CA GLU A 214 14.80 32.84 0.06
C GLU A 214 13.68 33.67 0.72
N GLN A 215 12.72 33.03 1.37
CA GLN A 215 11.63 33.72 2.09
C GLN A 215 12.15 34.54 3.28
N GLU A 216 13.15 34.05 4.02
CA GLU A 216 13.79 34.80 5.11
C GLU A 216 14.53 36.03 4.57
N LYS A 217 15.30 35.87 3.48
CA LYS A 217 16.01 36.98 2.82
C LYS A 217 15.06 38.05 2.26
N GLN A 218 13.87 37.65 1.83
CA GLN A 218 12.82 38.56 1.38
C GLN A 218 12.06 39.23 2.54
N GLY A 219 12.34 38.84 3.79
CA GLY A 219 11.69 39.38 4.97
C GLY A 219 10.27 38.85 5.19
N HIS A 220 9.83 37.82 4.46
CA HIS A 220 8.51 37.21 4.63
C HIS A 220 8.35 36.49 5.98
N PHE A 221 9.46 36.15 6.62
CA PHE A 221 9.47 35.87 8.05
C PHE A 221 10.77 36.31 8.71
N VAL A 222 10.69 36.64 10.00
CA VAL A 222 11.83 37.04 10.84
C VAL A 222 11.66 36.51 12.26
N PHE A 223 12.72 35.96 12.84
CA PHE A 223 12.76 35.60 14.26
C PHE A 223 13.15 36.81 15.11
N LYS A 224 12.43 37.01 16.23
CA LYS A 224 12.75 38.07 17.19
C LYS A 224 13.83 37.66 18.18
N GLU A 225 13.98 36.35 18.42
CA GLU A 225 15.01 35.82 19.31
C GLU A 225 15.76 34.64 18.68
N LYS A 226 17.08 34.61 18.93
CA LYS A 226 18.00 33.60 18.40
C LYS A 226 17.64 32.15 18.75
N PRO A 227 17.19 31.80 19.97
CA PRO A 227 16.87 30.41 20.30
C PRO A 227 15.76 29.80 19.42
N PHE A 228 14.76 30.59 19.03
CA PHE A 228 13.68 30.11 18.15
C PHE A 228 14.15 29.92 16.70
N ALA A 229 15.07 30.78 16.23
CA ALA A 229 15.70 30.60 14.93
C ALA A 229 16.53 29.30 14.88
N GLU A 230 17.36 29.06 15.90
CA GLU A 230 18.15 27.83 16.02
C GLU A 230 17.25 26.59 16.10
N MET A 231 16.17 26.66 16.90
CA MET A 231 15.18 25.59 17.01
C MET A 231 14.54 25.27 15.65
N PHE A 232 14.14 26.30 14.89
CA PHE A 232 13.54 26.14 13.57
C PHE A 232 14.53 25.53 12.56
N TRP A 233 15.71 26.14 12.40
CA TRP A 233 16.70 25.77 11.39
C TRP A 233 17.36 24.40 11.65
N SER A 234 17.43 23.96 12.91
CA SER A 234 17.98 22.64 13.27
C SER A 234 17.35 21.45 12.51
N ASN A 235 16.09 21.59 12.07
CA ASN A 235 15.38 20.57 11.31
C ASN A 235 15.79 20.47 9.83
N PHE A 236 16.38 21.53 9.28
CA PHE A 236 16.81 21.59 7.88
C PHE A 236 18.31 21.38 7.71
N LEU A 237 19.09 21.58 8.78
CA LEU A 237 20.55 21.42 8.80
C LEU A 237 21.01 20.00 9.14
N ALA A 238 20.17 19.19 9.78
CA ALA A 238 20.53 17.82 10.15
C ALA A 238 20.32 16.86 8.98
N ASP A 239 21.42 16.45 8.33
CA ASP A 239 21.48 15.42 7.28
C ASP A 239 20.90 14.04 7.69
N HIS A 240 20.44 13.87 8.93
CA HIS A 240 20.33 12.59 9.62
C HIS A 240 18.92 12.17 10.03
N LYS A 241 17.85 12.90 9.68
CA LYS A 241 16.48 12.50 10.07
C LYS A 241 15.75 11.61 9.05
N CYS A 242 16.22 11.55 7.80
CA CYS A 242 15.67 10.64 6.79
C CYS A 242 16.71 9.57 6.41
N ASN A 243 16.49 8.33 6.82
CA ASN A 243 17.37 7.19 6.50
C ASN A 243 17.28 6.74 5.03
N PHE A 244 16.45 7.38 4.21
CA PHE A 244 16.16 6.95 2.85
C PHE A 244 16.00 8.16 1.93
N TYR A 245 17.01 8.37 1.09
CA TYR A 245 16.98 9.30 -0.02
C TYR A 245 16.81 8.53 -1.33
N TYR A 246 16.06 9.11 -2.25
CA TYR A 246 16.07 8.68 -3.64
C TYR A 246 17.38 9.11 -4.30
N ASP A 247 17.91 8.31 -5.21
CA ASP A 247 18.96 8.81 -6.10
C ASP A 247 18.40 9.91 -7.02
N ALA A 248 19.27 10.70 -7.65
CA ALA A 248 18.85 11.85 -8.44
C ALA A 248 17.90 11.48 -9.60
N ASN A 249 18.06 10.30 -10.21
CA ASN A 249 17.19 9.85 -11.29
C ASN A 249 15.83 9.37 -10.75
N GLU A 250 15.83 8.62 -9.65
CA GLU A 250 14.63 8.16 -8.94
C GLU A 250 13.82 9.36 -8.41
N ALA A 251 14.48 10.36 -7.82
CA ALA A 251 13.88 11.61 -7.38
C ALA A 251 13.19 12.35 -8.53
N ASN A 252 13.89 12.57 -9.64
CA ASN A 252 13.31 13.19 -10.84
C ASN A 252 12.08 12.41 -11.35
N ASN A 253 12.15 11.09 -11.40
CA ASN A 253 11.04 10.26 -11.85
C ASN A 253 9.85 10.25 -10.87
N ILE A 254 10.09 10.41 -9.58
CA ILE A 254 9.04 10.46 -8.55
C ILE A 254 8.36 11.83 -8.48
N MET A 255 9.09 12.90 -8.73
CA MET A 255 8.53 14.26 -8.73
C MET A 255 7.81 14.61 -10.05
N LYS A 256 8.15 13.95 -11.17
CA LYS A 256 7.52 14.18 -12.48
C LYS A 256 6.04 13.77 -12.55
N THR A 257 5.69 12.63 -11.96
CA THR A 257 4.33 12.06 -12.04
C THR A 257 3.76 11.91 -10.64
N PRO A 258 2.52 12.36 -10.37
CA PRO A 258 1.90 12.15 -9.08
C PRO A 258 1.94 10.69 -8.67
N TRP A 259 2.33 10.43 -7.43
CA TRP A 259 2.52 9.06 -6.93
C TRP A 259 1.23 8.22 -6.98
N TRP A 260 0.06 8.87 -6.99
CA TRP A 260 -1.24 8.19 -7.18
C TRP A 260 -1.53 7.85 -8.66
N LEU A 261 -0.97 8.59 -9.61
CA LEU A 261 -1.12 8.28 -11.05
C LEU A 261 -0.09 7.26 -11.54
N LYS A 262 0.96 6.99 -10.75
CA LYS A 262 1.90 5.92 -11.07
C LYS A 262 1.16 4.60 -11.09
N ASP A 263 1.13 3.97 -12.26
CA ASP A 263 0.65 2.61 -12.34
C ASP A 263 1.67 1.70 -11.67
N ASN A 264 1.33 1.18 -10.49
CA ASN A 264 2.19 0.24 -9.77
C ASN A 264 2.28 -1.11 -10.51
N SER A 265 1.58 -1.27 -11.65
CA SER A 265 1.86 -2.35 -12.61
C SER A 265 3.22 -2.20 -13.31
N LYS A 266 3.84 -1.00 -13.28
CA LYS A 266 5.11 -0.69 -13.97
C LYS A 266 6.25 -0.24 -13.05
N ASP A 267 6.03 -0.14 -11.73
CA ASP A 267 7.08 0.27 -10.80
C ASP A 267 7.83 -0.95 -10.22
N THR A 268 8.66 -1.56 -11.05
CA THR A 268 9.85 -2.30 -10.58
C THR A 268 11.05 -1.93 -11.44
N GLY A 269 11.66 -0.78 -11.16
CA GLY A 269 13.06 -0.51 -11.48
C GLY A 269 14.03 -1.39 -10.67
N LYS A 270 13.82 -2.70 -10.65
CA LYS A 270 14.71 -3.71 -10.07
C LYS A 270 14.82 -4.88 -11.04
N GLU A 271 15.54 -4.63 -12.14
CA GLU A 271 15.56 -5.50 -13.31
C GLU A 271 14.13 -5.69 -13.87
N GLU A 272 14.00 -5.82 -15.17
CA GLU A 272 12.98 -6.74 -15.63
C GLU A 272 13.36 -8.11 -15.03
N VAL A 273 12.87 -8.43 -13.84
CA VAL A 273 12.42 -9.80 -13.63
C VAL A 273 11.31 -9.93 -14.64
N GLN A 274 11.69 -10.27 -15.87
CA GLN A 274 10.80 -10.74 -16.92
C GLN A 274 9.84 -11.67 -16.21
N THR A 275 8.63 -11.18 -15.96
CA THR A 275 7.70 -11.91 -15.12
C THR A 275 7.30 -13.13 -15.92
N VAL A 276 7.29 -14.28 -15.25
CA VAL A 276 6.79 -15.48 -15.92
C VAL A 276 5.29 -15.28 -16.13
N ARG A 277 4.85 -15.42 -17.38
CA ARG A 277 3.47 -15.21 -17.81
C ARG A 277 2.96 -16.46 -18.50
N TRP A 278 1.73 -16.86 -18.18
CA TRP A 278 0.97 -17.86 -18.90
C TRP A 278 0.08 -17.08 -19.86
N ILE A 279 0.30 -17.24 -21.15
CA ILE A 279 -0.33 -16.44 -22.21
C ILE A 279 -1.17 -17.37 -23.06
N ASN A 280 -2.38 -16.97 -23.43
CA ASN A 280 -3.22 -17.68 -24.38
C ASN A 280 -2.52 -17.66 -25.74
N GLU A 281 -2.14 -18.84 -26.25
CA GLU A 281 -1.37 -18.95 -27.49
C GLU A 281 -2.14 -18.37 -28.68
N MET A 282 -3.47 -18.44 -28.66
CA MET A 282 -4.32 -17.99 -29.76
C MET A 282 -4.61 -16.49 -29.72
N THR A 283 -4.89 -15.94 -28.53
CA THR A 283 -5.29 -14.52 -28.40
C THR A 283 -4.13 -13.59 -28.04
N GLY A 284 -3.01 -14.14 -27.54
CA GLY A 284 -1.90 -13.36 -26.99
C GLY A 284 -2.22 -12.70 -25.64
N GLU A 285 -3.42 -12.91 -25.09
CA GLU A 285 -3.82 -12.35 -23.80
C GLU A 285 -3.17 -13.12 -22.65
N GLU A 286 -2.81 -12.40 -21.59
CA GLU A 286 -2.28 -13.01 -20.39
C GLU A 286 -3.38 -13.78 -19.64
N ILE A 287 -3.20 -15.10 -19.51
CA ILE A 287 -4.07 -15.96 -18.71
C ILE A 287 -3.81 -15.71 -17.24
N PHE A 288 -2.55 -15.68 -16.78
CA PHE A 288 -2.11 -15.25 -15.44
C PHE A 288 -0.60 -15.04 -15.43
N ASN A 289 -0.06 -14.43 -14.38
CA ASN A 289 1.38 -14.26 -14.19
C ASN A 289 1.88 -14.75 -12.83
N ILE A 290 3.20 -14.73 -12.65
CA ILE A 290 3.88 -15.19 -11.42
C ILE A 290 3.43 -14.46 -10.15
N ASN A 291 2.89 -13.24 -10.24
CA ASN A 291 2.34 -12.52 -9.10
C ASN A 291 0.96 -13.03 -8.69
N ASP A 292 0.24 -13.67 -9.62
CA ASP A 292 -1.02 -14.35 -9.33
C ASP A 292 -0.79 -15.69 -8.63
N ILE A 293 0.45 -16.19 -8.58
CA ILE A 293 0.81 -17.40 -7.84
C ILE A 293 1.10 -17.02 -6.39
N VAL A 294 0.40 -17.65 -5.46
CA VAL A 294 0.63 -17.56 -4.01
C VAL A 294 1.78 -18.49 -3.62
N ARG A 295 1.68 -19.76 -4.00
CA ARG A 295 2.68 -20.81 -3.75
C ARG A 295 2.73 -21.79 -4.92
N PHE A 296 3.89 -22.39 -5.15
CA PHE A 296 4.13 -23.41 -6.17
C PHE A 296 4.90 -24.59 -5.57
N ASP A 297 4.29 -25.76 -5.54
CA ASP A 297 4.94 -27.02 -5.20
C ASP A 297 5.61 -27.61 -6.44
N TRP A 298 6.93 -27.47 -6.51
CA TRP A 298 7.72 -27.96 -7.65
C TRP A 298 7.65 -29.48 -7.80
N SER A 299 7.58 -30.22 -6.70
CA SER A 299 7.58 -31.69 -6.72
C SER A 299 6.24 -32.25 -7.20
N LYS A 300 5.15 -31.61 -6.79
CA LYS A 300 3.78 -32.02 -7.15
C LYS A 300 3.27 -31.34 -8.42
N GLN A 301 3.96 -30.32 -8.90
CA GLN A 301 3.50 -29.43 -9.97
C GLN A 301 2.12 -28.83 -9.66
N ILE A 302 1.89 -28.49 -8.40
CA ILE A 302 0.66 -27.86 -7.92
C ILE A 302 0.96 -26.40 -7.61
N PHE A 303 0.05 -25.50 -7.94
CA PHE A 303 0.16 -24.10 -7.58
C PHE A 303 -1.16 -23.57 -7.03
N GLU A 304 -1.02 -22.64 -6.10
CA GLU A 304 -2.11 -21.89 -5.50
C GLU A 304 -2.16 -20.52 -6.17
N LEU A 305 -3.31 -20.16 -6.73
CA LEU A 305 -3.54 -18.81 -7.28
C LEU A 305 -4.11 -17.85 -6.25
N THR A 306 -3.96 -16.55 -6.50
CA THR A 306 -4.71 -15.54 -5.78
C THR A 306 -6.21 -15.76 -5.98
N PHE A 307 -7.00 -15.43 -4.96
CA PHE A 307 -8.45 -15.62 -5.00
C PHE A 307 -9.11 -14.98 -6.23
N ALA A 308 -8.76 -13.73 -6.52
CA ALA A 308 -9.30 -13.01 -7.67
C ALA A 308 -9.07 -13.79 -8.98
N LYS A 309 -7.86 -14.35 -9.13
CA LYS A 309 -7.51 -15.11 -10.33
C LYS A 309 -8.16 -16.48 -10.38
N ALA A 310 -8.30 -17.15 -9.24
CA ALA A 310 -9.01 -18.42 -9.15
C ALA A 310 -10.50 -18.29 -9.53
N ILE A 311 -11.16 -17.19 -9.12
CA ILE A 311 -12.55 -16.90 -9.50
C ILE A 311 -12.68 -16.62 -11.01
N GLU A 312 -11.73 -15.88 -11.58
CA GLU A 312 -11.68 -15.65 -13.03
C GLU A 312 -11.57 -16.97 -13.80
N PHE A 313 -10.66 -17.86 -13.37
CA PHE A 313 -10.51 -19.19 -13.95
C PHE A 313 -11.80 -20.02 -13.92
N LYS A 314 -12.54 -19.96 -12.80
CA LYS A 314 -13.82 -20.66 -12.66
C LYS A 314 -14.91 -20.10 -13.57
N THR A 315 -14.90 -18.81 -13.83
CA THR A 315 -15.95 -18.14 -14.64
C THR A 315 -15.66 -18.18 -16.14
N GLN A 316 -14.39 -18.28 -16.55
CA GLN A 316 -13.96 -18.31 -17.95
C GLN A 316 -14.02 -19.70 -18.61
N SER A 317 -14.16 -20.80 -17.86
CA SER A 317 -14.02 -22.16 -18.38
C SER A 317 -15.25 -22.67 -19.18
N LYS A 318 -15.68 -21.94 -20.21
CA LYS A 318 -16.72 -22.41 -21.14
C LYS A 318 -16.16 -23.27 -22.28
N SER A 319 -14.84 -23.26 -22.50
CA SER A 319 -14.19 -24.08 -23.53
C SER A 319 -13.49 -25.29 -22.92
N LEU A 320 -13.55 -26.44 -23.60
CA LEU A 320 -12.95 -27.70 -23.14
C LEU A 320 -11.42 -27.65 -23.07
N ALA A 321 -10.77 -26.77 -23.84
CA ALA A 321 -9.32 -26.60 -23.83
C ALA A 321 -8.87 -25.24 -24.40
N THR A 322 -8.02 -24.51 -23.66
CA THR A 322 -7.36 -23.28 -24.13
C THR A 322 -5.86 -23.51 -24.24
N ARG A 323 -5.25 -23.24 -25.40
CA ARG A 323 -3.78 -23.34 -25.54
C ARG A 323 -3.08 -22.22 -24.79
N PHE A 324 -1.99 -22.53 -24.10
CA PHE A 324 -1.17 -21.52 -23.46
C PHE A 324 0.32 -21.71 -23.75
N ILE A 325 1.07 -20.63 -23.60
CA ILE A 325 2.54 -20.63 -23.57
C ILE A 325 3.01 -19.96 -22.30
N VAL A 326 4.02 -20.54 -21.65
CA VAL A 326 4.70 -19.92 -20.53
C VAL A 326 5.87 -19.12 -21.08
N LYS A 327 5.87 -17.80 -20.87
CA LYS A 327 6.94 -16.91 -21.31
C LYS A 327 7.69 -16.30 -20.12
N LYS A 328 8.97 -16.01 -20.34
CA LYS A 328 9.77 -15.10 -19.52
C LYS A 328 10.32 -14.02 -20.45
N GLY A 329 9.71 -12.83 -20.44
CA GLY A 329 9.98 -11.82 -21.46
C GLY A 329 9.50 -12.31 -22.81
N GLU A 330 10.40 -12.37 -23.79
CA GLU A 330 10.15 -12.97 -25.11
C GLU A 330 10.50 -14.47 -25.19
N ASP A 331 11.28 -15.00 -24.23
CA ASP A 331 11.64 -16.41 -24.19
C ASP A 331 10.41 -17.27 -23.88
N ILE A 332 10.12 -18.24 -24.74
CA ILE A 332 9.15 -19.30 -24.47
C ILE A 332 9.82 -20.36 -23.59
N LEU A 333 9.26 -20.60 -22.40
CA LEU A 333 9.72 -21.64 -21.47
C LEU A 333 9.16 -23.01 -21.84
N TYR A 334 7.84 -23.10 -22.05
CA TYR A 334 7.17 -24.26 -22.62
C TYR A 334 5.71 -23.94 -23.04
N PRO A 335 5.14 -24.69 -23.99
CA PRO A 335 3.72 -24.63 -24.34
C PRO A 335 2.89 -25.65 -23.54
N GLY A 336 1.60 -25.40 -23.36
CA GLY A 336 0.67 -26.32 -22.71
C GLY A 336 -0.80 -26.06 -23.03
N PHE A 337 -1.68 -26.77 -22.32
CA PHE A 337 -3.13 -26.66 -22.47
C PHE A 337 -3.81 -26.41 -21.13
N LEU A 338 -4.76 -25.49 -21.08
CA LEU A 338 -5.64 -25.29 -19.94
C LEU A 338 -6.91 -26.10 -20.19
N THR A 339 -7.23 -27.06 -19.33
CA THR A 339 -8.36 -27.99 -19.52
C THR A 339 -9.20 -28.11 -18.25
N ILE A 340 -10.46 -28.49 -18.41
CA ILE A 340 -11.34 -28.90 -17.31
C ILE A 340 -11.24 -30.43 -17.13
N ALA A 341 -11.49 -30.98 -15.94
CA ALA A 341 -11.55 -32.43 -15.58
C ALA A 341 -12.04 -33.40 -16.65
N VAL A 342 -12.96 -32.96 -17.50
CA VAL A 342 -13.83 -33.83 -18.29
C VAL A 342 -13.22 -34.21 -19.65
N SER A 343 -12.04 -33.70 -19.99
CA SER A 343 -11.42 -33.97 -21.29
C SER A 343 -10.60 -35.28 -21.29
N SER A 344 -11.01 -36.24 -22.11
CA SER A 344 -10.23 -37.44 -22.49
C SER A 344 -9.35 -37.21 -23.74
N ILE A 345 -9.19 -35.95 -24.17
CA ILE A 345 -8.51 -35.60 -25.41
C ILE A 345 -6.99 -35.73 -25.23
N ASN A 346 -6.32 -36.38 -26.18
CA ASN A 346 -4.87 -36.47 -26.23
C ASN A 346 -4.26 -35.10 -26.58
N TYR A 347 -3.23 -34.68 -25.84
CA TYR A 347 -2.64 -33.34 -25.96
C TYR A 347 -1.23 -33.37 -26.55
N ASN A 348 -0.98 -34.15 -27.61
CA ASN A 348 0.31 -34.22 -28.36
C ASN A 348 1.57 -34.13 -27.46
N GLY A 349 1.54 -34.79 -26.29
CA GLY A 349 2.64 -34.74 -25.32
C GLY A 349 2.87 -33.43 -24.55
N ARG A 350 2.08 -32.38 -24.75
CA ARG A 350 2.26 -31.10 -24.05
C ARG A 350 1.63 -31.10 -22.66
N PRO A 351 2.27 -30.48 -21.66
CA PRO A 351 1.69 -30.40 -20.34
C PRO A 351 0.36 -29.65 -20.34
N TYR A 352 -0.51 -29.98 -19.39
CA TYR A 352 -1.78 -29.30 -19.25
C TYR A 352 -2.07 -28.89 -17.81
N ILE A 353 -2.70 -27.73 -17.63
CA ILE A 353 -3.21 -27.26 -16.35
C ILE A 353 -4.62 -27.82 -16.22
N MET A 354 -4.84 -28.68 -15.22
CA MET A 354 -6.19 -29.11 -14.85
C MET A 354 -6.85 -28.05 -13.98
N ILE A 355 -7.89 -27.44 -14.55
CA ILE A 355 -8.93 -26.78 -13.80
C ILE A 355 -9.86 -27.89 -13.34
N ASP A 356 -9.86 -28.17 -12.04
CA ASP A 356 -10.87 -29.01 -11.39
C ASP A 356 -10.83 -30.46 -11.86
N ARG A 357 -10.22 -31.37 -11.08
CA ARG A 357 -10.48 -32.81 -11.17
C ARG A 357 -10.16 -33.41 -9.82
N GLU A 358 -10.96 -33.06 -8.80
CA GLU A 358 -10.99 -33.74 -7.50
C GLU A 358 -9.63 -34.24 -7.01
N ILE A 359 -8.71 -33.35 -6.64
CA ILE A 359 -7.44 -33.76 -6.02
C ILE A 359 -7.58 -33.57 -4.50
N LEU A 360 -8.03 -34.49 -3.65
CA LEU A 360 -8.49 -35.87 -3.76
C LEU A 360 -9.53 -36.08 -2.61
N THR A 361 -10.78 -36.40 -2.99
CA THR A 361 -11.90 -36.96 -2.19
C THR A 361 -12.34 -36.30 -0.85
N GLU A 362 -13.63 -35.92 -0.86
CA GLU A 362 -14.55 -35.40 0.18
C GLU A 362 -14.16 -34.08 0.90
N GLY A 363 -14.71 -32.96 0.39
CA GLY A 363 -14.75 -31.65 1.05
C GLY A 363 -14.00 -30.52 0.33
N VAL A 364 -14.54 -30.11 -0.84
CA VAL A 364 -14.30 -28.89 -1.67
C VAL A 364 -12.94 -28.19 -1.53
N LYS A 365 -12.08 -28.14 -2.59
CA LYS A 365 -10.82 -27.34 -2.54
C LYS A 365 -10.28 -26.59 -3.80
N PRO A 366 -10.82 -25.43 -4.22
CA PRO A 366 -10.07 -24.39 -4.97
C PRO A 366 -9.03 -23.69 -4.06
N PRO A 367 -7.97 -22.97 -4.51
CA PRO A 367 -7.61 -22.50 -5.83
C PRO A 367 -6.33 -23.22 -6.26
N LEU A 368 -6.28 -24.53 -6.00
CA LEU A 368 -5.14 -25.36 -6.33
C LEU A 368 -5.32 -25.85 -7.76
N PHE A 369 -4.28 -25.66 -8.54
CA PHE A 369 -4.23 -26.08 -9.94
C PHE A 369 -3.02 -26.99 -10.13
N GLN A 370 -3.20 -28.07 -10.87
CA GLN A 370 -2.14 -29.05 -11.15
C GLN A 370 -1.69 -28.93 -12.59
N ILE A 371 -0.38 -28.90 -12.81
CA ILE A 371 0.23 -29.05 -14.14
C ILE A 371 0.53 -30.54 -14.35
N ASP A 372 -0.36 -31.20 -15.08
CA ASP A 372 -0.24 -32.60 -15.42
C ASP A 372 0.51 -32.85 -16.73
N LYS A 373 1.04 -34.07 -16.84
CA LYS A 373 1.59 -34.58 -18.08
C LYS A 373 0.44 -34.90 -19.04
N ALA A 374 0.56 -34.52 -20.31
CA ALA A 374 -0.33 -35.00 -21.38
C ALA A 374 -0.45 -36.53 -21.35
N HIS A 375 -1.63 -37.02 -21.71
CA HIS A 375 -1.73 -38.35 -22.31
C HIS A 375 -0.93 -38.34 -23.61
N SER A 376 0.19 -39.06 -23.62
CA SER A 376 0.98 -39.30 -24.81
C SER A 376 0.34 -40.39 -25.66
N VAL A 377 0.58 -40.32 -26.97
CA VAL A 377 0.31 -41.47 -27.84
C VAL A 377 1.34 -42.56 -27.47
N PRO A 378 0.92 -43.83 -27.28
CA PRO A 378 1.86 -44.91 -27.06
C PRO A 378 2.95 -44.93 -28.15
N GLY A 379 4.21 -44.83 -27.75
CA GLY A 379 5.38 -44.87 -28.66
C GLY A 379 6.10 -43.53 -28.90
N GLU A 380 5.58 -42.40 -28.42
CA GLU A 380 6.29 -41.11 -28.54
C GLU A 380 7.18 -40.85 -27.32
N ASN A 381 8.49 -40.68 -27.56
CA ASN A 381 9.44 -40.17 -26.57
C ASN A 381 9.25 -38.66 -26.41
N ILE A 382 8.37 -38.26 -25.50
CA ILE A 382 8.11 -36.86 -25.21
C ILE A 382 8.95 -36.42 -24.02
N ILE A 383 9.70 -35.32 -24.21
CA ILE A 383 10.42 -34.62 -23.15
C ILE A 383 9.39 -33.91 -22.26
N ASP A 384 9.43 -34.13 -20.95
CA ASP A 384 8.54 -33.46 -19.99
C ASP A 384 8.95 -31.99 -19.82
N LEU A 385 8.22 -31.10 -20.51
CA LEU A 385 8.52 -29.68 -20.54
C LEU A 385 8.06 -28.91 -19.29
N ARG A 386 7.38 -29.57 -18.32
CA ARG A 386 6.93 -28.92 -17.06
C ARG A 386 8.12 -28.48 -16.20
N PHE A 387 9.19 -29.27 -16.23
CA PHE A 387 10.37 -29.07 -15.40
C PHE A 387 11.40 -28.14 -16.05
N SER A 388 10.94 -27.05 -16.65
CA SER A 388 11.84 -26.04 -17.21
C SER A 388 12.72 -25.43 -16.10
N GLU A 389 14.04 -25.61 -16.19
CA GLU A 389 15.00 -25.05 -15.23
C GLU A 389 14.93 -23.51 -15.17
N LYS A 390 14.58 -22.87 -16.30
CA LYS A 390 14.34 -21.43 -16.37
C LYS A 390 13.11 -21.02 -15.54
N LEU A 391 12.04 -21.82 -15.55
CA LEU A 391 10.85 -21.58 -14.73
C LEU A 391 11.17 -21.74 -13.25
N ARG A 392 11.87 -22.82 -12.88
CA ARG A 392 12.26 -23.09 -11.50
C ARG A 392 13.02 -21.91 -10.89
N LYS A 393 14.06 -21.44 -11.57
CA LYS A 393 14.86 -20.28 -11.13
C LYS A 393 14.03 -19.01 -10.97
N ALA A 394 13.00 -18.80 -11.81
CA ALA A 394 12.11 -17.65 -11.69
C ALA A 394 11.19 -17.76 -10.45
N LEU A 395 10.67 -18.96 -10.15
CA LEU A 395 9.88 -19.22 -8.94
C LEU A 395 10.72 -19.12 -7.66
N GLU A 396 11.99 -19.56 -7.70
CA GLU A 396 12.94 -19.40 -6.60
C GLU A 396 13.25 -17.92 -6.33
N LYS A 397 13.58 -17.14 -7.38
CA LYS A 397 13.88 -15.70 -7.26
C LYS A 397 12.72 -14.90 -6.67
N THR A 398 11.48 -15.34 -6.90
CA THR A 398 10.25 -14.68 -6.43
C THR A 398 9.74 -15.22 -5.09
N GLY A 399 10.43 -16.20 -4.49
CA GLY A 399 10.04 -16.81 -3.22
C GLY A 399 8.71 -17.56 -3.28
N LYS A 400 8.35 -18.09 -4.46
CA LYS A 400 7.06 -18.77 -4.69
C LYS A 400 7.14 -20.27 -4.46
N LEU A 401 8.33 -20.87 -4.44
CA LEU A 401 8.47 -22.29 -4.16
C LEU A 401 8.10 -22.61 -2.71
N ALA A 402 7.14 -23.51 -2.53
CA ALA A 402 6.70 -23.99 -1.22
C ALA A 402 6.08 -25.38 -1.35
N ILE A 403 6.24 -26.23 -0.33
CA ILE A 403 5.53 -27.51 -0.26
C ILE A 403 4.05 -27.22 0.01
N ILE A 404 3.16 -27.82 -0.79
CA ILE A 404 1.71 -27.71 -0.60
C ILE A 404 1.21 -29.03 -0.03
N ASP A 405 0.73 -28.99 1.22
CA ASP A 405 0.05 -30.12 1.84
C ASP A 405 -1.42 -30.16 1.38
N THR A 406 -1.72 -31.07 0.47
CA THR A 406 -3.07 -31.28 -0.09
C THR A 406 -4.02 -31.93 0.93
N ASN A 407 -3.48 -32.60 1.96
CA ASN A 407 -4.27 -33.34 2.95
C ASN A 407 -4.62 -32.49 4.18
N SER A 408 -3.94 -31.37 4.38
CA SER A 408 -4.29 -30.37 5.40
C SER A 408 -5.75 -29.92 5.23
N SER A 409 -6.58 -30.09 6.26
CA SER A 409 -7.95 -29.55 6.30
C SER A 409 -8.00 -28.02 6.49
N ASN A 410 -6.86 -27.38 6.75
CA ASN A 410 -6.76 -25.95 7.07
C ASN A 410 -6.80 -25.06 5.81
N TYR A 411 -7.89 -25.13 5.05
CA TYR A 411 -8.22 -24.16 4.02
C TYR A 411 -9.42 -23.32 4.48
N THR A 412 -9.22 -22.56 5.57
CA THR A 412 -10.26 -21.78 6.27
C THR A 412 -11.06 -20.85 5.34
N TRP A 413 -10.42 -20.27 4.32
CA TRP A 413 -11.09 -19.38 3.36
C TRP A 413 -12.08 -20.07 2.40
N MET A 414 -12.12 -21.42 2.32
CA MET A 414 -13.14 -22.14 1.53
C MET A 414 -14.46 -22.34 2.28
N GLN A 415 -14.43 -22.38 3.62
CA GLN A 415 -15.66 -22.34 4.41
C GLN A 415 -16.37 -21.00 4.16
N GLU A 416 -15.60 -19.91 4.09
CA GLU A 416 -16.10 -18.57 3.73
C GLU A 416 -16.66 -18.51 2.29
N TYR A 417 -16.07 -19.26 1.34
CA TYR A 417 -16.58 -19.37 -0.04
C TYR A 417 -17.94 -20.09 -0.10
N MET A 418 -18.11 -21.16 0.68
CA MET A 418 -19.37 -21.89 0.75
C MET A 418 -20.45 -21.05 1.44
N GLU A 419 -20.13 -20.34 2.51
CA GLU A 419 -21.05 -19.39 3.14
C GLU A 419 -21.46 -18.26 2.20
N PHE A 420 -20.52 -17.64 1.47
CA PHE A 420 -20.83 -16.59 0.50
C PHE A 420 -21.76 -17.06 -0.63
N ILE A 421 -21.56 -18.27 -1.16
CA ILE A 421 -22.44 -18.85 -2.20
C ILE A 421 -23.82 -19.17 -1.63
N ILE A 422 -23.88 -19.71 -0.40
CA ILE A 422 -25.14 -20.02 0.29
C ILE A 422 -25.95 -18.74 0.54
N THR A 423 -25.32 -17.68 1.06
CA THR A 423 -26.00 -16.40 1.31
C THR A 423 -26.52 -15.74 0.03
N LYS A 424 -25.74 -15.77 -1.05
CA LYS A 424 -26.14 -15.12 -2.32
C LYS A 424 -27.24 -15.88 -3.08
N ASN A 425 -27.36 -17.19 -2.88
CA ASN A 425 -28.42 -18.01 -3.46
C ASN A 425 -29.69 -18.06 -2.60
N SER A 426 -29.64 -17.64 -1.33
CA SER A 426 -30.83 -17.48 -0.48
C SER A 426 -31.51 -16.11 -0.63
N GLU A 427 -30.86 -15.16 -1.32
CA GLU A 427 -31.37 -13.80 -1.57
C GLU A 427 -31.98 -13.61 -2.98
N ASN A 428 -31.98 -14.65 -3.81
CA ASN A 428 -32.74 -14.75 -5.06
C ASN A 428 -33.72 -15.93 -4.96
#